data_AF-A0A813ALE5-F1
#
_entry.id   AF-A0A813ALE5-F1
#
_cell.length_a   1.000
_cell.length_b   1.000
_cell.length_c   1.000
_cell.angle_alpha   90.00
_cell.angle_beta   90.00
_cell.angle_gamma   90.00
#
_symmetry.space_group_name_H-M   'P 1'
#
loop_
_entity.id
_entity.type
_entity.pdbx_description
1 polymer ?
#
loop_
_entity_poly.entity_id
_entity_poly.type
_entity_poly.pdbx_seq_one_letter_code
_entity_poly.pdbx_strand_id
1 'polypeptide(L)'
;MDTDIWKPSIVGLDKEELSKLSLLCMRAELQSHYKLRRQDDPDWSKKGSEVWNITLTMLSEKQLKAKAAETHGLLAFVCEMLNKYKHRLSTSSNEQDQLFFDLARHAGHSALAFDAVMAKHGRDISAGIAGEMLMHYDRFIVLCNRAGYPLLPKAHLMYHCIQRAVFQGNPRTYTTYKDESYNGAIARVCRSVHRHNWAYCVYRKLQILEAVRADSQTGDGMDCSGGT
;
A
#
# COMPACT_ATOMS: atom_id res chain seq x y z
N MET A 1 15.50 -22.48 13.87
CA MET A 1 14.34 -22.19 14.75
C MET A 1 13.07 -22.37 13.94
N ASP A 2 12.02 -22.92 14.54
CA ASP A 2 10.70 -23.04 13.92
C ASP A 2 9.92 -21.74 14.14
N THR A 3 10.38 -20.66 13.49
CA THR A 3 9.78 -19.31 13.58
C THR A 3 8.54 -19.16 12.71
N ASP A 4 8.12 -20.24 12.03
CA ASP A 4 6.93 -20.24 11.21
C ASP A 4 5.68 -20.30 12.10
N ILE A 5 5.16 -19.11 12.40
CA ILE A 5 3.94 -18.91 13.19
C ILE A 5 2.70 -19.54 12.54
N TRP A 6 2.76 -19.79 11.23
CA TRP A 6 1.71 -20.39 10.41
C TRP A 6 1.93 -21.87 10.12
N LYS A 7 2.99 -22.48 10.66
CA LYS A 7 3.27 -23.89 10.45
C LYS A 7 2.14 -24.76 10.99
N PRO A 8 1.51 -25.60 10.16
CA PRO A 8 0.48 -26.51 10.61
C PRO A 8 1.09 -27.63 11.47
N SER A 9 0.38 -28.05 12.52
CA SER A 9 0.78 -29.16 13.40
C SER A 9 0.54 -30.56 12.78
N ILE A 10 0.53 -30.66 11.45
CA ILE A 10 0.23 -31.91 10.73
C ILE A 10 1.53 -32.69 10.53
N VAL A 11 1.53 -33.96 10.94
CA VAL A 11 2.66 -34.87 10.82
C VAL A 11 2.64 -35.55 9.45
N GLY A 12 3.81 -35.74 8.84
CA GLY A 12 3.97 -36.52 7.60
C GLY A 12 3.90 -35.73 6.29
N LEU A 13 3.79 -34.40 6.36
CA LEU A 13 3.86 -33.54 5.17
C LEU A 13 5.31 -33.24 4.77
N ASP A 14 5.53 -33.13 3.47
CA ASP A 14 6.82 -32.66 2.95
C ASP A 14 7.00 -31.14 3.14
N LYS A 15 8.22 -30.64 2.86
CA LYS A 15 8.55 -29.22 3.05
C LYS A 15 7.76 -28.29 2.12
N GLU A 16 7.43 -28.75 0.91
CA GLU A 16 6.68 -27.97 -0.07
C GLU A 16 5.21 -27.84 0.36
N GLU A 17 4.61 -28.94 0.81
CA GLU A 17 3.26 -29.00 1.36
C GLU A 17 3.12 -28.12 2.60
N LEU A 18 4.09 -28.18 3.52
CA LEU A 18 4.14 -27.29 4.68
C LEU A 18 4.18 -25.82 4.26
N SER A 19 5.03 -25.46 3.30
CA SER A 19 5.13 -24.07 2.82
C SER A 19 3.83 -23.59 2.17
N LYS A 20 3.17 -24.45 1.38
CA LYS A 20 1.87 -24.15 0.78
C LYS A 20 0.78 -23.95 1.83
N LEU A 21 0.75 -24.77 2.89
CA LEU A 21 -0.22 -24.60 3.96
C LEU A 21 0.05 -23.36 4.80
N SER A 22 1.30 -23.06 5.16
CA SER A 22 1.65 -21.81 5.86
C SER A 22 1.23 -20.58 5.04
N LEU A 23 1.40 -20.63 3.71
CA LEU A 23 0.90 -19.59 2.80
C LEU A 23 -0.63 -19.46 2.84
N LEU A 24 -1.37 -20.58 2.90
CA LEU A 24 -2.84 -20.56 3.01
C LEU A 24 -3.29 -19.94 4.33
N CYS A 25 -2.66 -20.28 5.45
CA CYS A 25 -2.92 -19.68 6.75
C CYS A 25 -2.65 -18.17 6.74
N MET A 26 -1.49 -17.75 6.21
CA MET A 26 -1.16 -16.33 6.09
C MET A 26 -2.16 -15.58 5.20
N ARG A 27 -2.59 -16.17 4.07
CA ARG A 27 -3.62 -15.59 3.21
C ARG A 27 -4.97 -15.44 3.93
N ALA A 28 -5.37 -16.43 4.73
CA ALA A 28 -6.60 -16.35 5.51
C ALA A 28 -6.56 -15.22 6.55
N GLU A 29 -5.42 -15.05 7.23
CA GLU A 29 -5.22 -13.93 8.16
C GLU A 29 -5.22 -12.58 7.43
N LEU A 30 -4.57 -12.49 6.27
CA LEU A 30 -4.56 -11.28 5.45
C LEU A 30 -5.98 -10.90 4.99
N GLN A 31 -6.77 -11.86 4.52
CA GLN A 31 -8.17 -11.64 4.13
C GLN A 31 -9.02 -11.20 5.33
N SER A 32 -8.77 -11.76 6.51
CA SER A 32 -9.45 -11.36 7.74
C SER A 32 -9.09 -9.91 8.12
N HIS A 33 -7.80 -9.55 8.03
CA HIS A 33 -7.33 -8.18 8.23
C HIS A 33 -8.02 -7.20 7.28
N TYR A 34 -8.06 -7.50 5.97
CA TYR A 34 -8.75 -6.63 5.00
C TYR A 34 -10.26 -6.56 5.24
N LYS A 35 -10.90 -7.66 5.68
CA LYS A 35 -12.31 -7.64 6.04
C LYS A 35 -12.60 -6.68 7.19
N LEU A 36 -11.79 -6.71 8.24
CA LEU A 36 -11.92 -5.78 9.37
C LEU A 36 -11.68 -4.33 8.92
N ARG A 37 -10.64 -4.09 8.12
CA ARG A 37 -10.35 -2.76 7.58
C ARG A 37 -11.50 -2.17 6.76
N ARG A 38 -12.21 -3.00 5.98
CA ARG A 38 -13.41 -2.56 5.23
C ARG A 38 -14.60 -2.22 6.12
N GLN A 39 -14.68 -2.79 7.33
CA GLN A 39 -15.72 -2.44 8.29
C GLN A 39 -15.45 -1.05 8.90
N ASP A 40 -14.18 -0.75 9.17
CA ASP A 40 -13.76 0.53 9.76
C ASP A 40 -13.71 1.67 8.72
N ASP A 41 -13.27 1.37 7.50
CA ASP A 41 -13.22 2.31 6.37
C ASP A 41 -13.85 1.66 5.12
N PRO A 42 -15.14 1.94 4.84
CA PRO A 42 -15.85 1.38 3.68
C PRO A 42 -15.19 1.71 2.33
N ASP A 43 -14.47 2.83 2.24
CA ASP A 43 -13.77 3.28 1.03
C ASP A 43 -12.37 2.69 0.90
N TRP A 44 -11.88 1.93 1.90
CA TRP A 44 -10.56 1.31 1.90
C TRP A 44 -10.30 0.46 0.65
N SER A 45 -11.29 -0.36 0.27
CA SER A 45 -11.19 -1.25 -0.90
C SER A 45 -11.02 -0.49 -2.23
N LYS A 46 -11.54 0.74 -2.32
CA LYS A 46 -11.43 1.59 -3.52
C LYS A 46 -10.02 2.18 -3.69
N LYS A 47 -9.20 2.15 -2.64
CA LYS A 47 -7.82 2.70 -2.64
C LYS A 47 -6.79 1.73 -3.25
N GLY A 48 -7.18 0.49 -3.58
CA GLY A 48 -6.29 -0.50 -4.17
C GLY A 48 -5.23 -1.04 -3.20
N SER A 49 -5.47 -0.92 -1.89
CA SER A 49 -4.52 -1.32 -0.85
C SER A 49 -4.50 -2.82 -0.54
N GLU A 50 -5.35 -3.60 -1.20
CA GLU A 50 -5.47 -5.04 -0.99
C GLU A 50 -4.57 -5.83 -1.96
N VAL A 51 -3.78 -6.74 -1.41
CA VAL A 51 -3.08 -7.75 -2.20
C VAL A 51 -3.98 -8.96 -2.41
N TRP A 52 -4.37 -9.18 -3.66
CA TRP A 52 -5.28 -10.27 -4.04
C TRP A 52 -4.61 -11.65 -4.06
N ASN A 53 -3.31 -11.72 -4.33
CA ASN A 53 -2.61 -13.00 -4.47
C ASN A 53 -1.14 -12.90 -4.06
N ILE A 54 -0.84 -13.18 -2.79
CA ILE A 54 0.56 -13.39 -2.35
C ILE A 54 0.96 -14.81 -2.71
N THR A 55 2.08 -15.01 -3.42
CA THR A 55 2.59 -16.35 -3.79
C THR A 55 3.89 -16.67 -3.03
N LEU A 56 4.28 -17.95 -2.99
CA LEU A 56 5.57 -18.34 -2.40
C LEU A 56 6.75 -17.66 -3.10
N THR A 57 6.68 -17.48 -4.42
CA THR A 57 7.71 -16.78 -5.21
C THR A 57 7.88 -15.33 -4.75
N MET A 58 6.79 -14.65 -4.36
CA MET A 58 6.89 -13.28 -3.82
C MET A 58 7.55 -13.24 -2.44
N LEU A 59 7.44 -14.32 -1.66
CA LEU A 59 8.01 -14.43 -0.31
C LEU A 59 9.43 -15.01 -0.29
N SER A 60 9.85 -15.69 -1.36
CA SER A 60 11.19 -16.26 -1.47
C SER A 60 12.28 -15.21 -1.67
N GLU A 61 11.91 -13.98 -2.08
CA GLU A 61 12.83 -12.86 -2.19
C GLU A 61 12.92 -12.09 -0.86
N LYS A 62 14.07 -11.48 -0.58
CA LYS A 62 14.25 -10.61 0.60
C LYS A 62 13.35 -9.37 0.60
N GLN A 63 12.75 -9.05 -0.54
CA GLN A 63 11.92 -7.88 -0.77
C GLN A 63 10.64 -8.31 -1.45
N LEU A 64 9.50 -7.94 -0.87
CA LEU A 64 8.20 -8.24 -1.46
C LEU A 64 7.91 -7.22 -2.57
N LYS A 65 7.76 -7.71 -3.81
CA LYS A 65 7.33 -6.90 -4.95
C LYS A 65 5.82 -6.66 -4.87
N ALA A 66 5.40 -5.58 -4.23
CA ALA A 66 4.02 -5.12 -4.21
C ALA A 66 3.84 -3.81 -4.97
N LYS A 67 2.63 -3.56 -5.48
CA LYS A 67 2.28 -2.26 -6.07
C LYS A 67 2.29 -1.18 -4.99
N ALA A 68 2.53 0.06 -5.38
CA ALA A 68 2.63 1.18 -4.44
C ALA A 68 1.38 1.36 -3.55
N ALA A 69 0.18 1.10 -4.06
CA ALA A 69 -1.03 1.15 -3.25
C ALA A 69 -1.14 -0.04 -2.29
N GLU A 70 -0.73 -1.23 -2.74
CA GLU A 70 -0.77 -2.49 -1.98
C GLU A 70 0.18 -2.49 -0.77
N THR A 71 1.31 -1.78 -0.85
CA THR A 71 2.27 -1.69 0.27
C THR A 71 1.65 -1.07 1.53
N HIS A 72 0.63 -0.22 1.36
CA HIS A 72 -0.08 0.44 2.44
C HIS A 72 -0.84 -0.57 3.32
N GLY A 73 -1.64 -1.42 2.69
CA GLY A 73 -2.37 -2.50 3.38
C GLY A 73 -1.44 -3.58 3.91
N LEU A 74 -0.39 -3.92 3.16
CA LEU A 74 0.60 -4.91 3.61
C LEU A 74 1.38 -4.46 4.84
N LEU A 75 1.81 -3.20 4.90
CA LEU A 75 2.56 -2.68 6.05
C LEU A 75 1.71 -2.75 7.32
N ALA A 76 0.44 -2.34 7.22
CA ALA A 76 -0.51 -2.42 8.31
C ALA A 76 -0.71 -3.86 8.80
N PHE A 77 -0.91 -4.80 7.87
CA PHE A 77 -1.01 -6.23 8.17
C PHE A 77 0.25 -6.77 8.86
N VAL A 78 1.43 -6.49 8.31
CA VAL A 78 2.70 -6.98 8.89
C VAL A 78 2.90 -6.45 10.31
N CYS A 79 2.63 -5.16 10.55
CA CYS A 79 2.73 -4.59 11.89
C CYS A 79 1.75 -5.25 12.87
N GLU A 80 0.53 -5.55 12.43
CA GLU A 80 -0.45 -6.29 13.24
C GLU A 80 0.07 -7.69 13.58
N MET A 81 0.59 -8.43 12.61
CA MET A 81 1.12 -9.78 12.82
C MET A 81 2.32 -9.79 13.78
N LEU A 82 3.24 -8.83 13.63
CA LEU A 82 4.39 -8.67 14.53
C LEU A 82 3.96 -8.39 15.97
N ASN A 83 2.88 -7.63 16.19
CA ASN A 83 2.35 -7.40 17.53
C ASN A 83 1.57 -8.61 18.05
N LYS A 84 0.68 -9.19 17.24
CA LYS A 84 -0.16 -10.36 17.59
C LYS A 84 0.68 -11.55 18.02
N TYR A 85 1.76 -11.82 17.29
CA TYR A 85 2.65 -12.95 17.55
C TYR A 85 3.95 -12.54 18.25
N LYS A 86 4.00 -11.34 18.86
CA LYS A 86 5.19 -10.80 19.52
C LYS A 86 5.86 -11.83 20.41
N HIS A 87 5.12 -12.45 21.31
CA HIS A 87 5.68 -13.42 22.24
C HIS A 87 6.38 -14.56 21.51
N ARG A 88 5.72 -15.22 20.54
CA ARG A 88 6.27 -16.33 19.77
C ARG A 88 7.48 -15.95 18.92
N LEU A 89 7.45 -14.75 18.33
CA LEU A 89 8.52 -14.24 17.47
C LEU A 89 9.70 -13.69 18.28
N SER A 90 9.47 -13.25 19.52
CA SER A 90 10.49 -12.73 20.43
C SER A 90 11.22 -13.80 21.24
N THR A 91 10.72 -15.04 21.30
CA THR A 91 11.33 -16.14 22.09
C THR A 91 12.62 -16.69 21.46
N SER A 92 13.33 -15.92 20.64
CA SER A 92 14.62 -16.35 20.13
C SER A 92 15.64 -16.41 21.28
N SER A 93 16.39 -17.50 21.36
CA SER A 93 17.53 -17.64 22.28
C SER A 93 18.74 -16.79 21.86
N ASN A 94 18.71 -16.16 20.69
CA ASN A 94 19.78 -15.32 20.15
C ASN A 94 19.43 -13.82 20.31
N GLU A 95 20.28 -13.08 21.02
CA GLU A 95 20.14 -11.63 21.22
C GLU A 95 20.06 -10.85 19.90
N GLN A 96 20.75 -11.29 18.85
CA GLN A 96 20.73 -10.62 17.55
C GLN A 96 19.37 -10.73 16.85
N ASP A 97 18.72 -11.89 16.95
CA ASP A 97 17.40 -12.10 16.35
C ASP A 97 16.33 -11.30 17.09
N GLN A 98 16.45 -11.22 18.43
CA GLN A 98 15.57 -10.39 19.24
C GLN A 98 15.72 -8.91 18.91
N LEU A 99 16.97 -8.43 18.79
CA LEU A 99 17.25 -7.06 18.39
C LEU A 99 16.70 -6.76 16.99
N PHE A 100 16.91 -7.66 16.02
CA PHE A 100 16.35 -7.52 14.68
C PHE A 100 14.82 -7.42 14.71
N PHE A 101 14.15 -8.31 15.46
CA PHE A 101 12.70 -8.29 15.61
C PHE A 101 12.19 -6.96 16.18
N ASP A 102 12.80 -6.47 17.25
CA ASP A 102 12.39 -5.22 17.88
C ASP A 102 12.62 -4.02 16.96
N LEU A 103 13.76 -3.97 16.28
CA LEU A 103 14.06 -2.91 15.30
C LEU A 103 13.05 -2.91 14.14
N ALA A 104 12.78 -4.07 13.54
CA ALA A 104 11.84 -4.20 12.43
C ALA A 104 10.41 -3.81 12.85
N ARG A 105 9.97 -4.25 14.03
CA ARG A 105 8.65 -3.90 14.59
C ARG A 105 8.54 -2.39 14.84
N HIS A 106 9.54 -1.79 15.48
CA HIS A 106 9.54 -0.34 15.74
C HIS A 106 9.66 0.50 14.46
N ALA A 107 10.37 0.00 13.43
CA ALA A 107 10.43 0.64 12.12
C ALA A 107 9.03 0.67 11.48
N GLY A 108 8.34 -0.48 11.44
CA GLY A 108 6.98 -0.57 10.91
C GLY A 108 6.00 0.40 11.58
N HIS A 109 6.03 0.47 12.92
CA HIS A 109 5.22 1.45 13.68
C HIS A 109 5.56 2.90 13.33
N SER A 110 6.84 3.23 13.14
CA SER A 110 7.25 4.59 12.78
C SER A 110 6.76 4.97 11.38
N ALA A 111 6.77 4.03 10.43
CA ALA A 111 6.21 4.24 9.10
C ALA A 111 4.67 4.40 9.11
N LEU A 112 3.95 3.63 9.95
CA LEU A 112 2.51 3.82 10.13
C LEU A 112 2.17 5.16 10.79
N ALA A 113 2.98 5.59 11.77
CA ALA A 113 2.80 6.89 12.41
C ALA A 113 3.01 8.06 11.42
N PHE A 114 4.03 7.96 10.55
CA PHE A 114 4.23 8.91 9.46
C PHE A 114 2.98 9.02 8.56
N ASP A 115 2.43 7.89 8.14
CA ASP A 115 1.23 7.89 7.30
C ASP A 115 0.00 8.44 8.03
N ALA A 116 -0.14 8.16 9.33
CA ALA A 116 -1.23 8.69 10.15
C ALA A 116 -1.17 10.23 10.23
N VAL A 117 0.01 10.82 10.37
CA VAL A 117 0.19 12.28 10.33
C VAL A 117 -0.26 12.82 8.97
N MET A 118 0.21 12.24 7.86
CA MET A 118 -0.21 12.68 6.53
C MET A 118 -1.72 12.51 6.28
N ALA A 119 -2.34 11.47 6.83
CA ALA A 119 -3.77 11.21 6.66
C ALA A 119 -4.65 12.13 7.52
N LYS A 120 -4.15 12.54 8.69
CA LYS A 120 -4.85 13.45 9.63
C LYS A 120 -4.95 14.88 9.10
N HIS A 121 -3.97 15.31 8.30
CA HIS A 121 -3.89 16.68 7.81
C HIS A 121 -4.40 16.82 6.37
N GLY A 122 -5.06 17.94 6.09
CA GLY A 122 -5.62 18.26 4.77
C GLY A 122 -4.54 18.68 3.78
N ARG A 123 -4.87 19.62 2.88
CA ARG A 123 -3.93 20.13 1.87
C ARG A 123 -2.77 20.93 2.46
N ASP A 124 -2.99 21.64 3.56
CA ASP A 124 -1.98 22.53 4.12
C ASP A 124 -1.15 21.81 5.19
N ILE A 125 0.17 21.89 5.06
CA ILE A 125 1.14 21.31 6.00
C ILE A 125 1.96 22.45 6.60
N SER A 126 1.81 22.68 7.91
CA SER A 126 2.63 23.66 8.63
C SER A 126 4.04 23.11 8.90
N ALA A 127 4.97 24.00 9.23
CA ALA A 127 6.33 23.60 9.62
C ALA A 127 6.34 22.63 10.83
N GLY A 128 5.42 22.80 11.78
CA GLY A 128 5.27 21.88 12.91
C GLY A 128 4.87 20.47 12.48
N ILE A 129 3.91 20.36 11.57
CA ILE A 129 3.46 19.07 11.01
C ILE A 129 4.58 18.43 10.20
N ALA A 130 5.29 19.20 9.37
CA ALA A 130 6.45 18.70 8.63
C ALA A 130 7.57 18.20 9.56
N GLY A 131 7.76 18.85 10.71
CA GLY A 131 8.67 18.37 11.76
C GLY A 131 8.24 17.03 12.37
N GLU A 132 6.95 16.85 12.64
CA GLU A 132 6.39 15.57 13.12
C GLU A 132 6.56 14.45 12.08
N MET A 133 6.28 14.76 10.80
CA MET A 133 6.54 13.86 9.67
C MET A 133 8.02 13.47 9.62
N LEU A 134 8.94 14.44 9.69
CA LEU A 134 10.37 14.19 9.67
C LEU A 134 10.81 13.29 10.84
N MET A 135 10.33 13.56 12.06
CA MET A 135 10.65 12.74 13.23
C MET A 135 10.27 11.27 13.04
N HIS A 136 9.06 10.98 12.55
CA HIS A 136 8.63 9.61 12.30
C HIS A 136 9.44 8.94 11.18
N TYR A 137 9.76 9.70 10.14
CA TYR A 137 10.54 9.21 9.02
C TYR A 137 12.00 8.92 9.38
N ASP A 138 12.66 9.83 10.11
CA ASP A 138 14.02 9.65 10.62
C ASP A 138 14.12 8.42 11.51
N ARG A 139 13.15 8.27 12.42
CA ARG A 139 13.07 7.09 13.28
C ARG A 139 12.95 5.81 12.46
N PHE A 140 12.10 5.78 11.44
CA PHE A 140 11.99 4.64 10.53
C PHE A 140 13.33 4.33 9.85
N ILE A 141 14.00 5.33 9.28
CA ILE A 141 15.28 5.16 8.57
C ILE A 141 16.38 4.67 9.49
N VAL A 142 16.53 5.24 10.68
CA VAL A 142 17.54 4.82 11.66
C VAL A 142 17.29 3.38 12.10
N LEU A 143 16.04 3.00 12.39
CA LEU A 143 15.70 1.64 12.79
C LEU A 143 15.94 0.65 11.65
N CYS A 144 15.58 0.99 10.42
CA CYS A 144 15.85 0.16 9.26
C CYS A 144 17.35 -0.04 9.03
N ASN A 145 18.14 1.03 9.13
CA ASN A 145 19.60 0.97 8.99
C ASN A 145 20.22 0.08 10.06
N ARG A 146 19.82 0.24 11.33
CA ARG A 146 20.29 -0.59 12.45
C ARG A 146 19.87 -2.06 12.32
N ALA A 147 18.73 -2.33 11.69
CA ALA A 147 18.28 -3.70 11.38
C ALA A 147 19.01 -4.32 10.17
N GLY A 148 19.93 -3.57 9.54
CA GLY A 148 20.70 -4.04 8.38
C GLY A 148 19.96 -3.94 7.05
N TYR A 149 18.83 -3.23 6.98
CA TYR A 149 18.16 -2.99 5.70
C TYR A 149 18.93 -1.95 4.87
N PRO A 150 19.11 -2.20 3.56
CA PRO A 150 19.76 -1.23 2.68
C PRO A 150 18.88 0.00 2.49
N LEU A 151 19.46 1.19 2.62
CA LEU A 151 18.78 2.44 2.29
C LEU A 151 18.73 2.60 0.76
N LEU A 152 17.52 2.55 0.21
CA LEU A 152 17.31 2.73 -1.22
C LEU A 152 17.33 4.24 -1.58
N PRO A 153 17.68 4.64 -2.82
CA PRO A 153 17.65 6.04 -3.24
C PRO A 153 16.29 6.73 -3.00
N LYS A 154 15.19 5.97 -3.08
CA LYS A 154 13.84 6.46 -2.76
C LYS A 154 13.69 6.96 -1.31
N ALA A 155 14.54 6.51 -0.39
CA ALA A 155 14.54 7.00 0.98
C ALA A 155 14.91 8.50 1.03
N HIS A 156 15.89 8.91 0.23
CA HIS A 156 16.28 10.31 0.14
C HIS A 156 15.18 11.19 -0.48
N LEU A 157 14.44 10.66 -1.47
CA LEU A 157 13.32 11.39 -2.07
C LEU A 157 12.23 11.73 -1.05
N MET A 158 12.03 10.91 -0.03
CA MET A 158 11.04 11.18 1.00
C MET A 158 11.44 12.37 1.89
N TYR A 159 12.74 12.56 2.19
CA TYR A 159 13.19 13.77 2.90
C TYR A 159 12.83 15.04 2.12
N HIS A 160 13.07 15.04 0.81
CA HIS A 160 12.65 16.16 -0.04
C HIS A 160 11.14 16.31 -0.11
N CYS A 161 10.39 15.21 -0.10
CA CYS A 161 8.93 15.23 -0.04
C CYS A 161 8.44 15.98 1.22
N ILE A 162 8.98 15.62 2.39
CA ILE A 162 8.64 16.25 3.67
C ILE A 162 9.06 17.73 3.67
N GLN A 163 10.28 18.05 3.23
CA GLN A 163 10.78 19.42 3.17
C GLN A 163 9.91 20.30 2.28
N ARG A 164 9.48 19.77 1.12
CA ARG A 164 8.65 20.52 0.16
C ARG A 164 7.19 20.60 0.58
N ALA A 165 6.71 19.73 1.46
CA ALA A 165 5.32 19.73 1.91
C ALA A 165 4.90 21.05 2.56
N VAL A 166 5.83 21.77 3.18
CA VAL A 166 5.58 23.10 3.76
C VAL A 166 5.13 24.13 2.70
N PHE A 167 5.62 23.99 1.46
CA PHE A 167 5.33 24.93 0.37
C PHE A 167 4.34 24.38 -0.65
N GLN A 168 4.39 23.06 -0.90
CA GLN A 168 3.56 22.39 -1.91
C GLN A 168 2.26 21.82 -1.31
N GLY A 169 2.16 21.79 0.02
CA GLY A 169 1.07 21.16 0.75
C GLY A 169 1.29 19.66 0.95
N ASN A 170 0.23 18.96 1.34
CA ASN A 170 0.26 17.53 1.61
C ASN A 170 0.39 16.74 0.31
N PRO A 171 1.46 15.93 0.14
CA PRO A 171 1.67 15.11 -1.05
C PRO A 171 0.44 14.30 -1.44
N ARG A 172 -0.32 13.77 -0.47
CA ARG A 172 -1.54 12.98 -0.71
C ARG A 172 -2.62 13.72 -1.50
N THR A 173 -2.60 15.04 -1.54
CA THR A 173 -3.65 15.87 -2.13
C THR A 173 -3.36 16.32 -3.55
N TYR A 174 -2.09 16.32 -3.97
CA TYR A 174 -1.68 16.77 -5.30
C TYR A 174 -0.83 15.74 -6.06
N THR A 175 -0.47 14.61 -5.45
CA THR A 175 -0.03 13.44 -6.20
C THR A 175 -1.22 12.91 -6.99
N THR A 176 -1.46 13.53 -8.14
CA THR A 176 -2.48 13.10 -9.07
C THR A 176 -2.01 11.83 -9.74
N TYR A 177 -2.55 10.71 -9.28
CA TYR A 177 -2.69 9.47 -10.06
C TYR A 177 -3.73 9.65 -11.19
N LYS A 178 -3.80 10.84 -11.81
CA LYS A 178 -4.79 11.13 -12.86
C LYS A 178 -4.54 10.21 -14.04
N ASP A 179 -3.27 10.02 -14.39
CA ASP A 179 -2.76 8.96 -15.27
C ASP A 179 -3.16 7.55 -14.83
N GLU A 180 -3.09 7.22 -13.55
CA GLU A 180 -3.50 5.90 -13.06
C GLU A 180 -5.03 5.68 -13.14
N SER A 181 -5.83 6.73 -12.98
CA SER A 181 -7.27 6.69 -13.22
C SER A 181 -7.59 6.46 -14.71
N TYR A 182 -6.79 7.04 -15.61
CA TYR A 182 -6.85 6.73 -17.04
C TYR A 182 -6.45 5.28 -17.31
N ASN A 183 -5.39 4.78 -16.68
CA ASN A 183 -4.98 3.37 -16.80
C ASN A 183 -6.12 2.44 -16.35
N GLY A 184 -6.82 2.76 -15.26
CA GLY A 184 -7.97 2.00 -14.79
C GLY A 184 -9.17 2.04 -15.75
N ALA A 185 -9.44 3.19 -16.36
CA ALA A 185 -10.49 3.33 -17.38
C ALA A 185 -10.15 2.55 -18.66
N ILE A 186 -8.92 2.70 -19.16
CA ILE A 186 -8.40 1.98 -20.33
C ILE A 186 -8.43 0.48 -20.06
N ALA A 187 -7.95 0.02 -18.90
CA ALA A 187 -7.95 -1.40 -18.56
C ALA A 187 -9.37 -2.00 -18.49
N ARG A 188 -10.38 -1.23 -18.04
CA ARG A 188 -11.79 -1.66 -18.10
C ARG A 188 -12.29 -1.80 -19.54
N VAL A 189 -11.97 -0.85 -20.40
CA VAL A 189 -12.29 -0.93 -21.84
C VAL A 189 -11.63 -2.16 -22.45
N CYS A 190 -10.33 -2.36 -22.22
CA CYS A 190 -9.55 -3.49 -22.73
C CYS A 190 -10.10 -4.85 -22.27
N ARG A 191 -10.59 -4.96 -21.02
CA ARG A 191 -11.24 -6.19 -20.52
C ARG A 191 -12.61 -6.47 -21.14
N SER A 192 -13.31 -5.44 -21.61
CA SER A 192 -14.64 -5.57 -22.22
C SER A 192 -14.64 -6.00 -23.68
N VAL A 193 -13.46 -6.18 -24.28
CA VAL A 193 -13.29 -6.38 -25.72
C VAL A 193 -12.73 -7.78 -26.02
N HIS A 194 -13.30 -8.44 -27.03
CA HIS A 194 -12.83 -9.74 -27.48
C HIS A 194 -11.46 -9.67 -28.19
N ARG A 195 -10.59 -10.66 -27.92
CA ARG A 195 -9.19 -10.71 -28.39
C ARG A 195 -9.00 -10.52 -29.90
N HIS A 196 -9.93 -11.00 -30.72
CA HIS A 196 -9.81 -10.97 -32.18
C HIS A 196 -9.89 -9.56 -32.77
N ASN A 197 -10.68 -8.67 -32.16
CA ASN A 197 -10.88 -7.29 -32.63
C ASN A 197 -10.33 -6.28 -31.61
N TRP A 198 -9.39 -6.72 -30.77
CA TRP A 198 -9.01 -6.01 -29.55
C TRP A 198 -8.59 -4.56 -29.80
N ALA A 199 -7.63 -4.36 -30.70
CA ALA A 199 -7.10 -3.03 -30.99
C ALA A 199 -8.16 -2.08 -31.55
N TYR A 200 -8.94 -2.54 -32.54
CA TYR A 200 -9.97 -1.73 -33.20
C TYR A 200 -11.11 -1.35 -32.24
N CYS A 201 -11.61 -2.32 -31.47
CA CYS A 201 -12.72 -2.09 -30.55
C CYS A 201 -12.31 -1.27 -29.31
N VAL A 202 -11.07 -1.43 -28.81
CA VAL A 202 -10.54 -0.56 -27.75
C VAL A 202 -10.44 0.88 -28.25
N TYR A 203 -9.86 1.09 -29.43
CA TYR A 203 -9.73 2.42 -30.03
C TYR A 203 -11.10 3.10 -30.22
N ARG A 204 -12.07 2.41 -30.83
CA ARG A 204 -13.44 2.92 -31.03
C ARG A 204 -14.12 3.27 -29.71
N LYS A 205 -13.99 2.43 -28.68
CA LYS A 205 -14.60 2.69 -27.36
C LYS A 205 -13.97 3.89 -26.67
N LEU A 206 -12.66 4.09 -26.79
CA LEU A 206 -11.99 5.27 -26.24
C LEU A 206 -12.44 6.55 -26.96
N GLN A 207 -12.54 6.55 -28.29
CA GLN A 207 -13.06 7.70 -29.05
C GLN A 207 -14.48 8.09 -28.62
N ILE A 208 -15.37 7.11 -28.40
CA ILE A 208 -16.74 7.36 -27.92
C ILE A 208 -16.71 7.98 -26.52
N LEU A 209 -15.86 7.47 -25.62
CA LEU A 209 -15.73 8.01 -24.27
C LEU A 209 -15.20 9.45 -24.25
N GLU A 210 -14.31 9.80 -25.17
CA GLU A 210 -13.83 11.18 -25.32
C GLU A 210 -14.91 12.10 -25.87
N ALA A 211 -15.67 11.67 -26.88
CA ALA A 211 -16.78 12.43 -27.44
C ALA A 211 -17.87 12.71 -26.39
N VAL A 212 -18.30 11.69 -25.64
CA VAL A 212 -19.29 11.84 -24.57
C VAL A 212 -18.82 12.80 -23.46
N ARG A 213 -17.52 12.81 -23.16
CA ARG A 213 -16.95 13.77 -22.19
C ARG A 213 -16.93 15.19 -22.72
N ALA A 214 -16.65 15.39 -24.00
CA ALA A 214 -16.67 16.70 -24.63
C ALA A 214 -18.08 17.31 -24.61
N ASP A 215 -19.11 16.51 -24.92
CA ASP A 215 -20.52 16.93 -24.90
C ASP A 215 -21.03 17.25 -23.48
N SER A 216 -20.48 16.58 -22.47
CA SER A 216 -20.86 16.84 -21.07
C SER A 216 -20.26 18.15 -20.52
N GLN A 217 -19.16 18.66 -21.10
CA GLN A 217 -18.52 19.90 -20.67
C GLN A 217 -19.11 21.16 -21.32
N THR A 218 -19.78 21.02 -22.46
CA THR A 218 -20.45 22.13 -23.16
C THR A 218 -21.86 22.43 -22.62
N GLY A 219 -22.45 21.53 -21.82
CA GLY A 219 -23.80 21.68 -21.27
C GLY A 219 -23.92 22.52 -19.99
N ASP A 220 -22.84 22.76 -19.25
CA ASP A 220 -22.86 23.46 -17.93
C ASP A 220 -22.66 24.99 -18.03
N GLY A 221 -22.55 25.54 -19.25
CA GLY A 221 -22.19 26.95 -19.48
C GLY A 221 -23.34 27.90 -19.84
N MET A 222 -24.60 27.46 -19.80
CA MET A 222 -25.70 28.23 -20.39
C MET A 222 -26.94 28.25 -19.48
N ASP A 223 -26.90 29.01 -18.38
CA ASP A 223 -28.11 29.55 -17.76
C ASP A 223 -27.74 30.67 -16.75
N CYS A 224 -27.61 31.90 -17.23
CA CYS A 224 -27.69 33.12 -16.43
C CYS A 224 -27.98 34.33 -17.34
N SER A 225 -29.18 34.42 -17.91
CA SER A 225 -29.76 35.70 -18.34
C SER A 225 -31.26 35.56 -18.61
N GLY A 226 -32.08 36.00 -17.66
CA GLY A 226 -33.52 36.21 -17.88
C GLY A 226 -34.30 36.39 -16.58
N GLY A 227 -34.54 37.64 -16.18
CA GLY A 227 -35.49 37.94 -15.11
C GLY A 227 -35.37 39.36 -14.54
N THR A 228 -35.88 40.32 -15.33
CA THR A 228 -36.42 41.67 -14.97
C THR A 228 -35.71 42.53 -13.93
#